data_AF-A0A9P0FYJ9-F1
#
_entry.id   AF-A0A9P0FYJ9-F1
#
_cell.length_a   1.000
_cell.length_b   1.000
_cell.length_c   1.000
_cell.angle_alpha   90.00
_cell.angle_beta   90.00
_cell.angle_gamma   90.00
#
_symmetry.space_group_name_H-M   'P 1'
#
loop_
_entity.id
_entity.type
_entity.pdbx_description
1 polymer ?
#
loop_
_entity_poly.entity_id
_entity_poly.type
_entity_poly.pdbx_seq_one_letter_code
_entity_poly.pdbx_strand_id
1 'polypeptide(L)'
;MKNRPIHPDTMGIMYEKRPLKRSRLGPPDVYPQEPQQKEDELTSTNVKHGFSTTPQSSDEFGTARNFNCSATKIGQFFSSILSKKEELNTLPDCGRKRQQVNPKDNFWPATARTKAQIEAWFKDLAGNKPLSQLAKKAPNFNKKEEIFITLTEFQVSMPRAAWFIKLSSAYTVAVSEAKIKKRQLPDPTTEWTTTLIKFLKDQIPKLAEHYQSAIPGSISDKTPPSQSGQGTPSHNSSGNPPGGSTPNSTVPNSMHSPSASNGLGSSTPNSTESTDWRQALKLWNYCCRLAKYLLDEGLLDRHDFLTWIIELLDKRAPDDGLLR
;
A
#
# COMPACT_ATOMS: atom_id res chain seq x y z
N MET A 1 32.69 0.75 -31.00
CA MET A 1 31.33 0.77 -31.59
C MET A 1 30.90 -0.67 -31.84
N LYS A 2 29.78 -1.09 -31.24
CA LYS A 2 29.26 -2.46 -31.32
C LYS A 2 28.54 -2.64 -32.66
N ASN A 3 29.10 -3.41 -33.58
CA ASN A 3 28.36 -3.88 -34.76
C ASN A 3 27.30 -4.86 -34.27
N ARG A 4 26.04 -4.41 -34.24
CA ARG A 4 24.88 -5.30 -34.18
C ARG A 4 24.54 -5.69 -35.62
N PRO A 5 24.41 -6.99 -35.95
CA PRO A 5 23.97 -7.39 -37.28
C PRO A 5 22.52 -6.91 -37.51
N ILE A 6 22.28 -6.39 -38.71
CA ILE A 6 21.05 -5.68 -39.13
C ILE A 6 19.96 -6.65 -39.64
N HIS A 7 20.25 -7.94 -39.77
CA HIS A 7 19.26 -8.94 -40.17
C HIS A 7 18.82 -9.82 -39.00
N PRO A 8 17.51 -10.04 -38.78
CA PRO A 8 17.06 -11.13 -37.93
C PRO A 8 17.47 -12.45 -38.60
N ASP A 9 18.22 -13.28 -37.88
CA ASP A 9 18.64 -14.60 -38.34
C ASP A 9 17.43 -15.37 -38.90
N THR A 10 17.48 -15.67 -40.19
CA THR A 10 16.57 -16.56 -40.91
C THR A 10 16.84 -18.02 -40.53
N MET A 11 17.02 -18.31 -39.25
CA MET A 11 17.13 -19.68 -38.75
C MET A 11 15.73 -20.18 -38.46
N GLY A 12 15.22 -20.96 -39.42
CA GLY A 12 14.31 -22.08 -39.28
C GLY A 12 13.29 -22.03 -38.14
N ILE A 13 12.02 -22.00 -38.53
CA ILE A 13 10.89 -22.19 -37.65
C ILE A 13 11.03 -23.56 -36.93
N MET A 14 11.10 -23.52 -35.58
CA MET A 14 10.77 -24.55 -34.55
C MET A 14 11.89 -25.23 -33.75
N TYR A 15 11.52 -25.50 -32.49
CA TYR A 15 12.15 -26.25 -31.39
C TYR A 15 13.13 -25.49 -30.49
N GLU A 16 13.11 -25.86 -29.20
CA GLU A 16 13.50 -25.08 -28.02
C GLU A 16 14.87 -24.36 -28.17
N LYS A 17 14.87 -23.02 -28.20
CA LYS A 17 16.09 -22.18 -28.40
C LYS A 17 17.06 -22.17 -27.21
N ARG A 18 16.85 -23.02 -26.21
CA ARG A 18 17.68 -23.03 -25.00
C ARG A 18 19.00 -23.72 -25.33
N PRO A 19 20.14 -23.01 -25.21
CA PRO A 19 21.43 -23.65 -25.40
C PRO A 19 21.61 -24.76 -24.37
N LEU A 20 22.33 -25.81 -24.76
CA LEU A 20 22.83 -26.78 -23.79
C LEU A 20 23.72 -26.05 -22.76
N LYS A 21 23.81 -26.57 -21.53
CA LYS A 21 24.43 -25.89 -20.37
C LYS A 21 25.90 -25.43 -20.59
N ARG A 22 26.57 -25.90 -21.64
CA ARG A 22 27.89 -25.41 -22.06
C ARG A 22 27.70 -24.28 -23.08
N SER A 23 28.20 -23.09 -22.75
CA SER A 23 28.07 -21.85 -23.53
C SER A 23 28.52 -21.91 -25.00
N ARG A 24 29.31 -22.92 -25.38
CA ARG A 24 29.77 -23.14 -26.76
C ARG A 24 28.84 -24.02 -27.59
N LEU A 25 27.91 -24.71 -26.96
CA LEU A 25 26.95 -25.58 -27.65
C LEU A 25 25.67 -24.78 -27.82
N GLY A 26 25.25 -24.63 -29.08
CA GLY A 26 23.99 -24.00 -29.43
C GLY A 26 22.78 -24.82 -28.97
N PRO A 27 21.60 -24.55 -29.55
CA PRO A 27 20.46 -25.42 -29.38
C PRO A 27 20.81 -26.88 -29.71
N PRO A 28 20.17 -27.86 -29.06
CA PRO A 28 20.30 -29.28 -29.44
C PRO A 28 20.10 -29.45 -30.96
N ASP A 29 20.91 -30.31 -31.57
CA ASP A 29 20.86 -30.64 -33.00
C ASP A 29 21.10 -29.47 -33.97
N VAL A 30 21.66 -28.36 -33.48
CA VAL A 30 22.04 -27.20 -34.31
C VAL A 30 23.55 -26.97 -34.25
N TYR A 31 24.19 -27.05 -35.43
CA TYR A 31 25.64 -26.87 -35.61
C TYR A 31 25.91 -25.79 -36.66
N PRO A 32 26.03 -24.51 -36.25
CA PRO A 32 26.40 -23.44 -37.15
C PRO A 32 27.82 -23.64 -37.71
N GLN A 33 28.07 -23.10 -38.90
CA GLN A 33 29.44 -22.98 -39.43
C GLN A 33 30.20 -21.89 -38.67
N GLU A 34 31.44 -22.18 -38.30
CA GLU A 34 32.29 -21.28 -37.52
C GLU A 34 33.53 -20.89 -38.34
N PRO A 35 34.06 -19.66 -38.25
CA PRO A 35 35.20 -19.21 -39.06
C PRO A 35 36.53 -19.94 -38.85
N GLN A 36 36.58 -20.93 -37.96
CA GLN A 36 37.79 -21.64 -37.51
C GLN A 36 37.55 -23.16 -37.49
N GLN A 37 36.77 -23.67 -38.44
CA GLN A 37 36.58 -25.11 -38.55
C GLN A 37 37.88 -25.77 -39.05
N LYS A 38 38.13 -26.99 -38.56
CA LYS A 38 39.33 -27.75 -38.94
C LYS A 38 39.42 -28.05 -40.44
N GLU A 39 38.28 -28.03 -41.13
CA GLU A 39 38.20 -28.19 -42.58
C GLU A 39 38.79 -27.01 -43.35
N ASP A 40 38.80 -25.81 -42.76
CA ASP A 40 39.35 -24.58 -43.36
C ASP A 40 40.87 -24.45 -43.15
N GLU A 41 41.49 -25.34 -42.37
CA GLU A 41 42.93 -25.31 -42.12
C GLU A 41 43.71 -25.78 -43.36
N LEU A 42 44.45 -24.85 -43.99
CA LEU A 42 45.29 -25.10 -45.17
C LEU A 42 46.62 -25.80 -44.82
N THR A 43 46.55 -26.95 -44.14
CA THR A 43 47.72 -27.78 -43.86
C THR A 43 48.19 -28.49 -45.14
N SER A 44 49.49 -28.81 -45.23
CA SER A 44 50.05 -29.55 -46.37
C SER A 44 49.30 -30.87 -46.64
N THR A 45 48.84 -31.54 -45.57
CA THR A 45 48.04 -32.77 -45.66
C THR A 45 46.65 -32.50 -46.23
N ASN A 46 45.90 -31.52 -45.68
CA ASN A 46 44.55 -31.20 -46.15
C ASN A 46 44.55 -30.72 -47.60
N VAL A 47 45.56 -29.94 -48.00
CA VAL A 47 45.69 -29.46 -49.38
C VAL A 47 46.00 -30.59 -50.37
N LYS A 48 46.81 -31.58 -49.96
CA LYS A 48 47.21 -32.69 -50.84
C LYS A 48 46.20 -33.84 -50.89
N HIS A 49 45.52 -34.11 -49.79
CA HIS A 49 44.69 -35.32 -49.63
C HIS A 49 43.22 -35.01 -49.31
N GLY A 50 42.85 -33.73 -49.17
CA GLY A 50 41.55 -33.31 -48.68
C GLY A 50 41.43 -33.43 -47.17
N PHE A 51 40.41 -32.78 -46.61
CA PHE A 51 40.03 -32.98 -45.20
C PHE A 51 39.29 -34.31 -45.05
N SER A 52 39.68 -35.12 -44.06
CA SER A 52 39.01 -36.39 -43.76
C SER A 52 38.57 -36.42 -42.29
N THR A 53 37.33 -36.83 -42.05
CA THR A 53 36.81 -37.05 -40.71
C THR A 53 37.27 -38.40 -40.18
N THR A 54 37.91 -38.41 -39.01
CA THR A 54 38.24 -39.67 -38.33
C THR A 54 37.04 -40.15 -37.51
N PRO A 55 36.52 -41.37 -37.75
CA PRO A 55 35.51 -41.97 -36.89
C PRO A 55 36.00 -41.99 -35.44
N GLN A 56 35.17 -41.52 -34.51
CA GLN A 56 35.52 -41.50 -33.08
C GLN A 56 35.43 -42.91 -32.44
N SER A 57 34.65 -43.80 -33.04
CA SER A 57 34.44 -45.17 -32.59
C SER A 57 35.07 -46.17 -33.56
N SER A 58 35.74 -47.20 -33.04
CA SER A 58 36.32 -48.28 -33.83
C SER A 58 35.28 -49.28 -34.36
N ASP A 59 34.07 -49.31 -33.79
CA ASP A 59 32.99 -50.26 -34.12
C ASP A 59 31.73 -49.51 -34.55
N GLU A 60 31.84 -48.77 -35.65
CA GLU A 60 30.73 -47.94 -36.19
C GLU A 60 29.63 -48.79 -36.85
N PHE A 61 30.00 -49.95 -37.41
CA PHE A 61 29.11 -50.80 -38.20
C PHE A 61 28.61 -52.04 -37.43
N GLY A 62 28.97 -52.16 -36.15
CA GLY A 62 28.59 -53.28 -35.28
C GLY A 62 27.17 -53.19 -34.73
N THR A 63 26.72 -54.27 -34.08
CA THR A 63 25.43 -54.32 -33.37
C THR A 63 25.65 -54.36 -31.85
N ALA A 64 24.84 -53.61 -31.11
CA ALA A 64 24.89 -53.59 -29.65
C ALA A 64 24.22 -54.82 -28.98
N ARG A 65 23.91 -55.90 -29.71
CA ARG A 65 23.23 -57.10 -29.17
C ARG A 65 23.95 -57.76 -27.99
N ASN A 66 25.28 -57.62 -27.92
CA ASN A 66 26.09 -58.18 -26.84
C ASN A 66 26.15 -57.28 -25.59
N PHE A 67 25.54 -56.08 -25.64
CA PHE A 67 25.46 -55.19 -24.47
C PHE A 67 24.28 -55.58 -23.59
N ASN A 68 24.59 -55.91 -22.33
CA ASN A 68 23.58 -56.27 -21.37
C ASN A 68 23.02 -55.01 -20.68
N CYS A 69 21.82 -54.58 -21.07
CA CYS A 69 21.13 -53.46 -20.44
C CYS A 69 19.81 -53.93 -19.82
N SER A 70 19.63 -53.65 -18.53
CA SER A 70 18.41 -54.03 -17.80
C SER A 70 17.34 -52.93 -17.93
N ALA A 71 16.15 -53.30 -18.38
CA ALA A 71 14.98 -52.42 -18.41
C ALA A 71 14.69 -51.78 -17.05
N THR A 72 14.91 -52.52 -15.96
CA THR A 72 14.75 -52.02 -14.58
C THR A 72 15.68 -50.84 -14.29
N LYS A 73 16.95 -50.93 -14.70
CA LYS A 73 17.93 -49.87 -14.49
C LYS A 73 17.60 -48.62 -15.32
N ILE A 74 17.15 -48.82 -16.56
CA ILE A 74 16.67 -47.72 -17.43
C ILE A 74 15.47 -47.02 -16.78
N GLY A 75 14.49 -47.80 -16.32
CA GLY A 75 13.30 -47.27 -15.64
C GLY A 75 13.65 -46.45 -14.40
N GLN A 76 14.58 -46.93 -13.58
CA GLN A 76 15.07 -46.19 -12.41
C GLN A 76 15.71 -44.85 -12.79
N PHE A 77 16.56 -44.81 -13.82
CA PHE A 77 17.16 -43.56 -14.30
C PHE A 77 16.10 -42.60 -14.84
N PHE A 78 15.15 -43.09 -15.62
CA PHE A 78 14.09 -42.26 -16.19
C PHE A 78 13.21 -41.66 -15.09
N SER A 79 12.78 -42.46 -14.11
CA SER A 79 12.03 -41.98 -12.95
C SER A 79 12.80 -40.94 -12.14
N SER A 80 14.12 -41.13 -11.95
CA SER A 80 14.98 -40.15 -11.26
C SER A 80 15.04 -38.82 -12.02
N ILE A 81 15.16 -38.85 -13.35
CA ILE A 81 15.15 -37.66 -14.20
C ILE A 81 13.81 -36.93 -14.09
N LEU A 82 12.69 -37.65 -14.18
CA LEU A 82 11.35 -37.07 -14.06
C LEU A 82 11.15 -36.41 -12.70
N SER A 83 11.51 -37.09 -11.61
CA SER A 83 11.42 -36.55 -10.26
C SER A 83 12.26 -35.28 -10.11
N LYS A 84 13.49 -35.26 -10.66
CA LYS A 84 14.32 -34.06 -10.62
C LYS A 84 13.76 -32.92 -11.47
N LYS A 85 13.16 -33.24 -12.63
CA LYS A 85 12.48 -32.26 -13.48
C LYS A 85 11.28 -31.66 -12.76
N GLU A 86 10.51 -32.46 -12.05
CA GLU A 86 9.39 -32.00 -11.23
C GLU A 86 9.87 -31.06 -10.14
N GLU A 87 10.87 -31.45 -9.35
CA GLU A 87 11.48 -30.62 -8.29
C GLU A 87 11.91 -29.23 -8.80
N LEU A 88 12.53 -29.17 -9.99
CA LEU A 88 13.01 -27.92 -10.59
C LEU A 88 11.89 -27.07 -11.22
N ASN A 89 10.78 -27.67 -11.64
CA ASN A 89 9.65 -26.96 -12.26
C ASN A 89 8.55 -26.60 -11.26
N THR A 90 8.54 -27.22 -10.09
CA THR A 90 7.79 -26.73 -8.95
C THR A 90 8.52 -25.52 -8.40
N LEU A 91 7.85 -24.36 -8.35
CA LEU A 91 8.34 -23.25 -7.53
C LEU A 91 8.56 -23.82 -6.13
N PRO A 92 9.76 -23.70 -5.53
CA PRO A 92 9.93 -24.09 -4.15
C PRO A 92 8.87 -23.34 -3.37
N ASP A 93 7.98 -24.07 -2.71
CA ASP A 93 7.08 -23.48 -1.75
C ASP A 93 7.96 -22.64 -0.84
N CYS A 94 7.68 -21.34 -0.74
CA CYS A 94 8.54 -20.35 -0.09
C CYS A 94 8.55 -20.60 1.43
N GLY A 95 8.98 -21.78 1.86
CA GLY A 95 8.92 -22.26 3.23
C GLY A 95 9.85 -21.52 4.16
N ARG A 96 10.74 -20.64 3.67
CA ARG A 96 11.65 -19.84 4.51
C ARG A 96 11.97 -18.47 3.95
N LYS A 97 11.01 -17.56 4.12
CA LYS A 97 11.12 -16.29 4.86
C LYS A 97 9.87 -15.51 4.50
N ARG A 98 9.01 -15.22 5.48
CA ARG A 98 8.04 -14.12 5.33
C ARG A 98 8.79 -12.96 4.69
N GLN A 99 8.22 -12.32 3.67
CA GLN A 99 8.83 -11.16 3.03
C GLN A 99 9.25 -10.20 4.15
N GLN A 100 10.55 -10.07 4.39
CA GLN A 100 11.04 -9.24 5.46
C GLN A 100 10.82 -7.80 5.04
N VAL A 101 9.76 -7.18 5.55
CA VAL A 101 9.47 -5.76 5.30
C VAL A 101 10.60 -4.98 5.95
N ASN A 102 11.45 -4.31 5.16
CA ASN A 102 12.44 -3.39 5.71
C ASN A 102 11.70 -2.13 6.22
N PRO A 103 11.59 -1.92 7.54
CA PRO A 103 10.77 -0.83 8.06
C PRO A 103 11.35 0.54 7.72
N LYS A 104 12.68 0.67 7.59
CA LYS A 104 13.35 1.96 7.31
C LYS A 104 13.12 2.46 5.89
N ASP A 105 12.98 1.53 4.94
CA ASP A 105 12.80 1.90 3.54
C ASP A 105 11.33 2.24 3.25
N ASN A 106 10.41 1.45 3.83
CA ASN A 106 8.98 1.50 3.51
C ASN A 106 8.17 2.43 4.41
N PHE A 107 8.61 2.66 5.66
CA PHE A 107 7.87 3.45 6.65
C PHE A 107 8.69 4.60 7.20
N TRP A 108 8.02 5.72 7.46
CA TRP A 108 8.60 6.86 8.19
C TRP A 108 7.72 7.27 9.36
N PRO A 109 8.29 7.76 10.48
CA PRO A 109 7.48 8.36 11.54
C PRO A 109 6.76 9.60 11.02
N ALA A 110 5.44 9.67 11.23
CA ALA A 110 4.66 10.87 10.93
C ALA A 110 5.18 12.08 11.75
N THR A 111 5.57 11.86 13.00
CA THR A 111 6.12 12.91 13.89
C THR A 111 7.41 13.56 13.36
N ALA A 112 8.18 12.86 12.53
CA ALA A 112 9.42 13.37 11.94
C ALA A 112 9.21 14.05 10.57
N ARG A 113 8.04 13.90 9.96
CA ARG A 113 7.70 14.50 8.67
C ARG A 113 6.85 15.74 8.87
N THR A 114 6.88 16.65 7.89
CA THR A 114 6.02 17.84 7.95
C THR A 114 4.57 17.44 7.73
N LYS A 115 3.64 18.15 8.37
CA LYS A 115 2.19 17.96 8.19
C LYS A 115 1.82 17.90 6.71
N ALA A 116 2.33 18.84 5.91
CA ALA A 116 2.10 18.90 4.46
C ALA A 116 2.48 17.63 3.68
N GLN A 117 3.56 16.94 4.08
CA GLN A 117 3.96 15.68 3.43
C GLN A 117 3.00 14.54 3.74
N ILE A 118 2.48 14.49 4.97
CA ILE A 118 1.47 13.51 5.38
C ILE A 118 0.16 13.79 4.64
N GLU A 119 -0.27 15.05 4.59
CA GLU A 119 -1.49 15.43 3.86
C GLU A 119 -1.39 15.09 2.37
N ALA A 120 -0.25 15.38 1.72
CA ALA A 120 -0.03 15.01 0.32
C ALA A 120 -0.11 13.49 0.11
N TRP A 121 0.49 12.71 1.01
CA TRP A 121 0.43 11.26 0.93
C TRP A 121 -1.00 10.72 1.10
N PHE A 122 -1.79 11.27 2.03
CA PHE A 122 -3.18 10.85 2.22
C PHE A 122 -4.13 11.33 1.12
N LYS A 123 -3.86 12.48 0.48
CA LYS A 123 -4.54 12.87 -0.76
C LYS A 123 -4.28 11.88 -1.89
N ASP A 124 -3.03 11.43 -2.03
CA ASP A 124 -2.67 10.38 -2.99
C ASP A 124 -3.32 9.02 -2.64
N LEU A 125 -3.45 8.71 -1.35
CA LEU A 125 -4.17 7.53 -0.87
C LEU A 125 -5.68 7.65 -1.14
N ALA A 126 -6.29 8.83 -1.00
CA ALA A 126 -7.71 9.02 -1.33
C ALA A 126 -7.98 8.93 -2.83
N GLY A 127 -7.01 9.36 -3.66
CA GLY A 127 -7.08 9.32 -5.11
C GLY A 127 -6.67 7.98 -5.73
N ASN A 128 -6.21 8.06 -6.99
CA ASN A 128 -5.94 6.89 -7.84
C ASN A 128 -4.47 6.46 -7.89
N LYS A 129 -3.62 6.95 -6.98
CA LYS A 129 -2.19 6.60 -7.01
C LYS A 129 -2.02 5.09 -6.77
N PRO A 130 -1.16 4.38 -7.53
CA PRO A 130 -0.95 2.95 -7.33
C PRO A 130 -0.45 2.62 -5.92
N LEU A 131 -1.05 1.61 -5.29
CA LEU A 131 -0.71 1.19 -3.92
C LEU A 131 0.75 0.72 -3.80
N SER A 132 1.31 0.13 -4.86
CA SER A 132 2.72 -0.27 -4.95
C SER A 132 3.69 0.91 -4.87
N GLN A 133 3.28 2.10 -5.29
CA GLN A 133 4.09 3.32 -5.14
C GLN A 133 3.95 3.90 -3.74
N LEU A 134 2.74 3.90 -3.18
CA LEU A 134 2.46 4.41 -1.84
C LEU A 134 3.16 3.59 -0.74
N ALA A 135 3.25 2.26 -0.92
CA ALA A 135 3.85 1.34 0.05
C ALA A 135 5.32 1.63 0.36
N LYS A 136 6.06 2.23 -0.59
CA LYS A 136 7.50 2.52 -0.43
C LYS A 136 7.79 3.58 0.62
N LYS A 137 6.78 4.35 1.02
CA LYS A 137 6.93 5.63 1.68
C LYS A 137 5.66 5.89 2.49
N ALA A 138 5.25 4.92 3.30
CA ALA A 138 4.03 4.98 4.09
C ALA A 138 4.25 5.71 5.43
N PRO A 139 3.36 6.65 5.83
CA PRO A 139 3.39 7.23 7.16
C PRO A 139 3.13 6.19 8.25
N ASN A 140 3.89 6.28 9.34
CA ASN A 140 3.68 5.51 10.56
C ASN A 140 3.13 6.41 11.67
N PHE A 141 2.09 5.94 12.37
CA PHE A 141 1.42 6.62 13.46
C PHE A 141 1.69 5.88 14.78
N ASN A 142 1.94 6.63 15.85
CA ASN A 142 2.13 6.05 17.18
C ASN A 142 0.78 5.65 17.80
N LYS A 143 -0.27 6.43 17.51
CA LYS A 143 -1.63 6.18 17.98
C LYS A 143 -2.48 5.73 16.80
N LYS A 144 -3.07 4.53 16.90
CA LYS A 144 -3.96 4.00 15.86
C LYS A 144 -5.22 4.88 15.67
N GLU A 145 -5.69 5.55 16.71
CA GLU A 145 -6.83 6.47 16.65
C GLU A 145 -6.59 7.63 15.66
N GLU A 146 -5.34 8.12 15.55
CA GLU A 146 -4.98 9.17 14.58
C GLU A 146 -5.14 8.71 13.13
N ILE A 147 -5.03 7.41 12.87
CA ILE A 147 -5.27 6.83 11.54
C ILE A 147 -6.74 7.00 11.17
N PHE A 148 -7.68 6.71 12.07
CA PHE A 148 -9.12 6.89 11.81
C PHE A 148 -9.48 8.35 11.53
N ILE A 149 -8.90 9.27 12.30
CA ILE A 149 -9.08 10.71 12.12
C ILE A 149 -8.58 11.13 10.73
N THR A 150 -7.35 10.75 10.38
CA THR A 150 -6.71 11.14 9.11
C THR A 150 -7.45 10.52 7.91
N LEU A 151 -7.80 9.23 7.98
CA LEU A 151 -8.57 8.57 6.92
C LEU A 151 -9.93 9.26 6.68
N THR A 152 -10.59 9.70 7.75
CA THR A 152 -11.84 10.46 7.66
C THR A 152 -11.60 11.86 7.07
N GLU A 153 -10.58 12.58 7.53
CA GLU A 153 -10.26 13.93 7.05
C GLU A 153 -10.06 13.97 5.53
N PHE A 154 -9.35 12.98 5.00
CA PHE A 154 -9.08 12.85 3.56
C PHE A 154 -10.14 12.08 2.77
N GLN A 155 -11.22 11.62 3.44
CA GLN A 155 -12.30 10.83 2.83
C GLN A 155 -11.77 9.66 1.98
N VAL A 156 -10.83 8.89 2.54
CA VAL A 156 -10.23 7.76 1.84
C VAL A 156 -11.30 6.70 1.54
N SER A 157 -11.27 6.08 0.37
CA SER A 157 -12.21 5.00 0.05
C SER A 157 -11.99 3.76 0.94
N MET A 158 -13.07 3.04 1.29
CA MET A 158 -13.01 1.90 2.22
C MET A 158 -11.97 0.83 1.84
N PRO A 159 -11.84 0.40 0.57
CA PRO A 159 -10.82 -0.57 0.18
C PRO A 159 -9.39 -0.07 0.42
N ARG A 160 -9.13 1.23 0.17
CA ARG A 160 -7.81 1.84 0.33
C ARG A 160 -7.49 2.14 1.80
N ALA A 161 -8.50 2.47 2.59
CA ALA A 161 -8.40 2.58 4.04
C ALA A 161 -8.07 1.22 4.68
N ALA A 162 -8.78 0.15 4.30
CA ALA A 162 -8.50 -1.20 4.75
C ALA A 162 -7.10 -1.67 4.34
N TRP A 163 -6.67 -1.35 3.11
CA TRP A 163 -5.30 -1.60 2.67
C TRP A 163 -4.27 -0.90 3.57
N PHE A 164 -4.49 0.37 3.92
CA PHE A 164 -3.58 1.08 4.81
C PHE A 164 -3.54 0.47 6.21
N ILE A 165 -4.68 0.04 6.76
CA ILE A 165 -4.77 -0.68 8.05
C ILE A 165 -3.99 -1.99 8.00
N LYS A 166 -4.13 -2.79 6.93
CA LYS A 166 -3.33 -4.02 6.71
C LYS A 166 -1.83 -3.69 6.67
N LEU A 167 -1.46 -2.63 5.94
CA LEU A 167 -0.08 -2.17 5.82
C LEU A 167 0.51 -1.72 7.18
N SER A 168 -0.23 -0.94 7.97
CA SER A 168 0.14 -0.54 9.33
C SER A 168 0.30 -1.75 10.27
N SER A 169 -0.57 -2.75 10.15
CA SER A 169 -0.49 -3.99 10.93
C SER A 169 0.78 -4.78 10.60
N ALA A 170 1.07 -4.95 9.31
CA ALA A 170 2.28 -5.62 8.85
C ALA A 170 3.55 -4.91 9.37
N TYR A 171 3.55 -3.58 9.42
CA TYR A 171 4.63 -2.81 10.04
C TYR A 171 4.78 -3.08 11.53
N THR A 172 3.69 -3.04 12.31
CA THR A 172 3.73 -3.32 13.75
C THR A 172 4.29 -4.72 14.02
N VAL A 173 3.85 -5.72 13.27
CA VAL A 173 4.37 -7.09 13.34
C VAL A 173 5.88 -7.11 13.04
N ALA A 174 6.31 -6.55 11.90
CA ALA A 174 7.71 -6.55 11.49
C ALA A 174 8.65 -5.85 12.51
N VAL A 175 8.20 -4.74 13.10
CA VAL A 175 8.97 -4.01 14.13
C VAL A 175 9.00 -4.79 15.44
N SER A 176 7.93 -5.49 15.81
CA SER A 176 7.87 -6.28 17.03
C SER A 176 8.74 -7.54 16.96
N GLU A 177 8.74 -8.25 15.83
CA GLU A 177 9.57 -9.44 15.58
C GLU A 177 11.06 -9.08 15.63
N ALA A 178 11.45 -7.90 15.12
CA ALA A 178 12.83 -7.42 15.15
C ALA A 178 13.37 -7.17 16.57
N LYS A 179 12.50 -7.00 17.58
CA LYS A 179 12.89 -6.70 18.97
C LYS A 179 13.07 -7.94 19.86
N ILE A 180 12.97 -9.17 19.32
CA ILE A 180 13.27 -10.46 19.99
C ILE A 180 12.69 -10.52 21.42
N LYS A 181 11.42 -10.15 21.60
CA LYS A 181 10.70 -10.47 22.84
C LYS A 181 9.81 -11.66 22.57
N LYS A 182 10.03 -12.78 23.27
CA LYS A 182 9.19 -14.00 23.27
C LYS A 182 7.75 -13.77 23.78
N ARG A 183 7.20 -12.56 23.68
CA ARG A 183 5.82 -12.29 24.04
C ARG A 183 4.96 -12.59 22.83
N GLN A 184 3.95 -13.43 23.00
CA GLN A 184 2.93 -13.63 21.98
C GLN A 184 2.35 -12.27 21.61
N LEU A 185 2.51 -11.89 20.34
CA LEU A 185 1.97 -10.62 19.86
C LEU A 185 0.44 -10.76 19.84
N PRO A 186 -0.31 -9.77 20.35
CA PRO A 186 -1.76 -9.77 20.22
C PRO A 186 -2.17 -9.94 18.76
N ASP A 187 -3.24 -10.69 18.53
CA ASP A 187 -3.78 -10.85 17.19
C ASP A 187 -4.17 -9.48 16.62
N PRO A 188 -3.71 -9.11 15.40
CA PRO A 188 -4.02 -7.80 14.82
C PRO A 188 -5.52 -7.53 14.73
N THR A 189 -6.33 -8.56 14.49
CA THR A 189 -7.79 -8.44 14.37
C THR A 189 -8.41 -7.99 15.70
N THR A 190 -8.03 -8.64 16.81
CA THR A 190 -8.46 -8.26 18.16
C THR A 190 -8.01 -6.85 18.53
N GLU A 191 -6.78 -6.47 18.18
CA GLU A 191 -6.22 -5.15 18.48
C GLU A 191 -6.98 -4.03 17.75
N TRP A 192 -7.22 -4.19 16.44
CA TRP A 192 -7.97 -3.21 15.66
C TRP A 192 -9.42 -3.14 16.07
N THR A 193 -10.02 -4.26 16.47
CA THR A 193 -11.38 -4.31 17.04
C THR A 193 -11.49 -3.49 18.30
N THR A 194 -10.60 -3.74 19.27
CA THR A 194 -10.57 -2.99 20.53
C THR A 194 -10.39 -1.49 20.28
N THR A 195 -9.45 -1.13 19.40
CA THR A 195 -9.15 0.26 19.06
C THR A 195 -10.36 0.95 18.41
N LEU A 196 -11.01 0.30 17.45
CA LEU A 196 -12.15 0.86 16.74
C LEU A 196 -13.38 1.01 17.65
N ILE A 197 -13.67 -0.01 18.47
CA ILE A 197 -14.75 0.04 19.47
C ILE A 197 -14.52 1.22 20.42
N LYS A 198 -13.31 1.34 20.96
CA LYS A 198 -12.97 2.45 21.86
C LYS A 198 -13.14 3.79 21.15
N PHE A 199 -12.61 3.93 19.94
CA PHE A 199 -12.72 5.17 19.16
C PHE A 199 -14.18 5.57 18.91
N LEU A 200 -15.04 4.62 18.56
CA LEU A 200 -16.48 4.85 18.37
C LEU A 200 -17.19 5.19 19.69
N LYS A 201 -16.86 4.50 20.79
CA LYS A 201 -17.36 4.83 22.13
C LYS A 201 -17.02 6.27 22.52
N ASP A 202 -15.83 6.75 22.17
CA ASP A 202 -15.40 8.12 22.48
C ASP A 202 -16.14 9.19 21.64
N GLN A 203 -16.75 8.82 20.49
CA GLN A 203 -17.60 9.74 19.73
C GLN A 203 -19.02 9.87 20.31
N ILE A 204 -19.49 8.88 21.04
CA ILE A 204 -20.88 8.80 21.52
C ILE A 204 -21.27 10.01 22.40
N PRO A 205 -20.50 10.39 23.43
CA PRO A 205 -20.88 11.51 24.31
C PRO A 205 -21.00 12.83 23.53
N LYS A 206 -20.03 13.09 22.63
CA LYS A 206 -19.99 14.27 21.77
C LYS A 206 -21.21 14.39 20.85
N LEU A 207 -21.74 13.24 20.41
CA LEU A 207 -22.96 13.18 19.63
C LEU A 207 -24.21 13.34 20.50
N ALA A 208 -24.21 12.75 21.70
CA ALA A 208 -25.33 12.81 22.62
C ALA A 208 -25.63 14.23 23.09
N GLU A 209 -24.58 15.02 23.37
CA GLU A 209 -24.71 16.45 23.74
C GLU A 209 -25.54 17.22 22.72
N HIS A 210 -25.30 17.04 21.42
CA HIS A 210 -26.09 17.70 20.36
C HIS A 210 -27.57 17.30 20.39
N TYR A 211 -27.87 16.01 20.53
CA TYR A 211 -29.26 15.53 20.53
C TYR A 211 -30.01 15.88 21.82
N GLN A 212 -29.32 15.98 22.96
CA GLN A 212 -29.90 16.42 24.23
C GLN A 212 -30.14 17.94 24.25
N SER A 213 -29.23 18.74 23.66
CA SER A 213 -29.43 20.19 23.47
C SER A 213 -30.49 20.53 22.41
N ALA A 214 -30.89 19.57 21.58
CA ALA A 214 -31.87 19.76 20.50
C ALA A 214 -33.33 19.45 20.92
N ILE A 215 -33.61 19.12 22.18
CA ILE A 215 -35.00 18.97 22.67
C ILE A 215 -35.59 20.38 22.93
N PRO A 216 -36.57 20.86 22.13
CA PRO A 216 -37.26 22.12 22.40
C PRO A 216 -38.39 21.82 23.38
N GLY A 217 -38.18 22.11 24.67
CA GLY A 217 -39.15 21.75 25.71
C GLY A 217 -38.97 22.46 27.04
N SER A 218 -38.68 23.77 27.03
CA SER A 218 -39.05 24.71 28.11
C SER A 218 -38.70 26.13 27.67
N ILE A 219 -39.60 26.74 26.88
CA ILE A 219 -39.57 28.18 26.61
C ILE A 219 -40.55 28.80 27.59
N SER A 220 -40.05 29.31 28.72
CA SER A 220 -40.80 30.28 29.51
C SER A 220 -40.82 31.58 28.73
N ASP A 221 -42.02 31.95 28.24
CA ASP A 221 -42.32 33.20 27.57
C ASP A 221 -41.75 34.42 28.31
N LYS A 222 -40.87 35.16 27.63
CA LYS A 222 -40.72 36.60 27.83
C LYS A 222 -40.60 37.30 26.48
N THR A 223 -41.76 37.75 26.02
CA THR A 223 -41.95 38.76 24.96
C THR A 223 -41.10 40.01 25.18
N PRO A 224 -40.43 40.55 24.14
CA PRO A 224 -40.00 41.95 24.10
C PRO A 224 -41.11 42.86 23.52
N PRO A 225 -41.19 44.14 23.91
CA PRO A 225 -42.27 45.01 23.46
C PRO A 225 -42.00 45.61 22.08
N SER A 226 -43.10 45.76 21.35
CA SER A 226 -43.25 46.40 20.04
C SER A 226 -42.95 47.90 20.09
N GLN A 227 -42.29 48.44 19.07
CA GLN A 227 -42.42 49.83 18.66
C GLN A 227 -42.46 49.96 17.14
N SER A 228 -43.56 50.54 16.69
CA SER A 228 -43.94 50.96 15.35
C SER A 228 -43.21 52.22 14.88
N GLY A 229 -42.92 52.34 13.57
CA GLY A 229 -42.63 53.63 12.94
C GLY A 229 -42.08 53.51 11.51
N GLN A 230 -42.94 53.76 10.52
CA GLN A 230 -42.60 53.95 9.10
C GLN A 230 -41.88 55.30 8.86
N GLY A 231 -41.02 55.35 7.82
CA GLY A 231 -40.55 56.62 7.24
C GLY A 231 -39.38 56.50 6.25
N THR A 232 -39.67 56.22 4.98
CA THR A 232 -38.86 56.64 3.80
C THR A 232 -39.13 58.13 3.49
N PRO A 233 -38.26 58.93 2.81
CA PRO A 233 -37.75 58.62 1.45
C PRO A 233 -36.36 59.18 0.99
N SER A 234 -35.81 58.49 -0.02
CA SER A 234 -35.15 58.94 -1.27
C SER A 234 -34.44 60.31 -1.36
N HIS A 235 -33.19 60.35 -1.86
CA HIS A 235 -32.84 60.80 -3.23
C HIS A 235 -31.32 60.70 -3.56
N ASN A 236 -31.00 60.28 -4.80
CA ASN A 236 -29.88 60.56 -5.75
C ASN A 236 -28.59 61.29 -5.28
N SER A 237 -27.42 61.21 -5.93
CA SER A 237 -26.83 60.54 -7.12
C SER A 237 -25.36 61.03 -7.20
N SER A 238 -24.59 60.47 -8.14
CA SER A 238 -23.28 60.93 -8.69
C SER A 238 -22.05 60.51 -7.87
N GLY A 239 -20.96 60.00 -8.43
CA GLY A 239 -20.55 59.77 -9.82
C GLY A 239 -19.20 59.03 -9.80
N ASN A 240 -18.96 58.20 -10.81
CA ASN A 240 -17.67 57.55 -11.14
C ASN A 240 -16.85 58.52 -12.05
N PRO A 241 -15.58 58.25 -12.52
CA PRO A 241 -14.64 57.13 -12.28
C PRO A 241 -13.15 57.67 -12.14
N PRO A 242 -12.08 57.07 -12.74
CA PRO A 242 -11.25 55.97 -12.23
C PRO A 242 -9.71 56.27 -12.25
N GLY A 243 -8.92 55.27 -11.85
CA GLY A 243 -7.46 55.16 -12.12
C GLY A 243 -6.67 55.06 -10.81
N GLY A 244 -5.78 54.11 -10.55
CA GLY A 244 -4.92 53.32 -11.43
C GLY A 244 -3.48 53.47 -10.91
N SER A 245 -2.71 52.38 -10.92
CA SER A 245 -1.24 52.29 -10.73
C SER A 245 -0.71 51.89 -9.34
N THR A 246 -0.21 50.65 -9.28
CA THR A 246 1.03 50.26 -8.57
C THR A 246 2.23 51.09 -9.04
N PRO A 247 3.30 51.23 -8.23
CA PRO A 247 4.49 50.41 -8.55
C PRO A 247 5.31 49.96 -7.33
N ASN A 248 6.40 49.29 -7.68
CA ASN A 248 7.19 48.29 -6.98
C ASN A 248 8.43 48.87 -6.25
N SER A 249 8.96 48.03 -5.36
CA SER A 249 10.37 47.87 -4.94
C SER A 249 11.10 48.95 -4.12
N THR A 250 11.61 48.53 -2.95
CA THR A 250 13.02 48.75 -2.57
C THR A 250 13.47 47.72 -1.50
N VAL A 251 14.62 47.09 -1.73
CA VAL A 251 15.47 46.28 -0.82
C VAL A 251 16.37 47.22 0.04
N PRO A 252 17.24 46.81 1.03
CA PRO A 252 17.79 45.48 1.35
C PRO A 252 18.03 45.13 2.87
N ASN A 253 18.54 43.91 3.10
CA ASN A 253 19.42 43.37 4.17
C ASN A 253 19.43 43.96 5.59
N SER A 254 19.31 43.08 6.62
CA SER A 254 20.41 42.86 7.58
C SER A 254 20.17 41.68 8.55
N MET A 255 21.25 40.98 8.90
CA MET A 255 21.33 39.96 9.94
C MET A 255 21.50 40.60 11.33
N HIS A 256 20.80 40.10 12.36
CA HIS A 256 21.32 40.01 13.74
C HIS A 256 20.44 39.07 14.61
N SER A 257 21.08 38.22 15.40
CA SER A 257 20.51 37.38 16.47
C SER A 257 20.33 38.20 17.78
N PRO A 258 20.14 37.64 19.00
CA PRO A 258 19.30 36.56 19.51
C PRO A 258 18.34 37.02 20.64
N SER A 259 17.51 36.09 21.14
CA SER A 259 16.90 36.02 22.50
C SER A 259 15.99 37.14 23.03
N ALA A 260 14.72 36.81 23.33
CA ALA A 260 14.14 36.84 24.68
C ALA A 260 12.61 36.67 24.65
N SER A 261 12.14 35.95 25.65
CA SER A 261 10.76 35.77 26.10
C SER A 261 10.02 37.09 26.38
N ASN A 262 8.77 37.23 25.92
CA ASN A 262 7.61 37.43 26.79
C ASN A 262 6.31 37.49 25.98
N GLY A 263 5.24 37.04 26.62
CA GLY A 263 3.95 36.73 26.01
C GLY A 263 3.06 37.92 25.68
N LEU A 264 1.95 37.57 25.04
CA LEU A 264 0.70 38.33 25.02
C LEU A 264 -0.46 37.33 24.75
N GLY A 265 -1.23 37.02 25.81
CA GLY A 265 -2.69 36.97 25.67
C GLY A 265 -3.18 38.41 25.46
N SER A 266 -4.39 38.73 25.03
CA SER A 266 -5.70 38.08 25.02
C SER A 266 -6.61 38.99 24.17
N SER A 267 -7.60 38.45 23.47
CA SER A 267 -9.00 38.95 23.50
C SER A 267 -9.85 38.41 22.35
N THR A 268 -10.51 37.26 22.56
CA THR A 268 -11.98 37.09 22.43
C THR A 268 -12.35 35.62 22.67
N PRO A 269 -13.18 35.31 23.69
CA PRO A 269 -13.78 34.00 23.86
C PRO A 269 -15.15 34.01 23.19
N ASN A 270 -15.34 33.20 22.14
CA ASN A 270 -16.61 32.55 21.76
C ASN A 270 -16.55 32.05 20.31
N SER A 271 -16.37 30.74 20.14
CA SER A 271 -16.89 29.93 19.01
C SER A 271 -16.33 28.49 18.97
N THR A 272 -15.76 27.96 20.05
CA THR A 272 -15.21 26.59 20.07
C THR A 272 -16.23 25.49 20.39
N GLU A 273 -17.42 25.81 20.92
CA GLU A 273 -18.41 24.79 21.34
C GLU A 273 -19.27 24.24 20.19
N SER A 274 -19.42 24.94 19.06
CA SER A 274 -20.37 24.54 18.00
C SER A 274 -19.87 23.50 16.99
N THR A 275 -18.60 23.10 17.06
CA THR A 275 -17.90 22.35 16.00
C THR A 275 -17.62 20.89 16.35
N ASP A 276 -17.62 20.52 17.64
CA ASP A 276 -17.16 19.19 18.09
C ASP A 276 -18.12 18.08 17.66
N TRP A 277 -19.44 18.28 17.79
CA TRP A 277 -20.43 17.25 17.39
C TRP A 277 -20.46 17.01 15.87
N ARG A 278 -20.27 18.06 15.05
CA ARG A 278 -20.24 17.92 13.58
C ARG A 278 -19.02 17.11 13.14
N GLN A 279 -17.89 17.35 13.78
CA GLN A 279 -16.67 16.58 13.54
C GLN A 279 -16.83 15.14 14.03
N ALA A 280 -17.37 14.94 15.23
CA ALA A 280 -17.69 13.62 15.78
C ALA A 280 -18.65 12.84 14.86
N LEU A 281 -19.64 13.52 14.26
CA LEU A 281 -20.59 12.90 13.32
C LEU A 281 -19.92 12.46 12.02
N LYS A 282 -18.99 13.25 11.48
CA LYS A 282 -18.19 12.86 10.31
C LYS A 282 -17.34 11.63 10.61
N LEU A 283 -16.64 11.63 11.76
CA LEU A 283 -15.82 10.51 12.23
C LEU A 283 -16.68 9.26 12.44
N TRP A 284 -17.81 9.39 13.12
CA TRP A 284 -18.78 8.31 13.34
C TRP A 284 -19.24 7.70 12.02
N ASN A 285 -19.80 8.50 11.10
CA ASN A 285 -20.34 8.01 9.84
C ASN A 285 -19.28 7.35 8.95
N TYR A 286 -18.07 7.90 8.91
CA TYR A 286 -16.97 7.28 8.18
C TYR A 286 -16.54 5.96 8.84
N CYS A 287 -16.31 5.96 10.15
CA CYS A 287 -15.87 4.78 10.89
C CYS A 287 -16.91 3.67 10.93
N CYS A 288 -18.22 3.96 10.91
CA CYS A 288 -19.25 2.93 10.77
C CYS A 288 -19.18 2.23 9.39
N ARG A 289 -19.00 3.00 8.31
CA ARG A 289 -18.80 2.43 6.96
C ARG A 289 -17.52 1.61 6.90
N LEU A 290 -16.45 2.12 7.51
CA LEU A 290 -15.18 1.41 7.61
C LEU A 290 -15.33 0.12 8.43
N ALA A 291 -15.99 0.17 9.59
CA ALA A 291 -16.21 -0.98 10.45
C ALA A 291 -16.93 -2.12 9.71
N LYS A 292 -17.98 -1.79 8.97
CA LYS A 292 -18.67 -2.75 8.10
C LYS A 292 -17.72 -3.38 7.10
N TYR A 293 -16.97 -2.55 6.36
CA TYR A 293 -16.02 -3.05 5.36
C TYR A 293 -14.93 -3.93 5.99
N LEU A 294 -14.41 -3.56 7.17
CA LEU A 294 -13.39 -4.34 7.88
C LEU A 294 -13.94 -5.67 8.40
N LEU A 295 -15.20 -5.75 8.86
CA LEU A 295 -15.87 -7.00 9.22
C LEU A 295 -16.03 -7.95 8.03
N ASP A 296 -16.40 -7.40 6.87
CA ASP A 296 -16.58 -8.16 5.62
C ASP A 296 -15.24 -8.75 5.15
N GLU A 297 -14.14 -8.00 5.33
CA GLU A 297 -12.77 -8.43 5.03
C GLU A 297 -12.12 -9.31 6.12
N GLY A 298 -12.82 -9.57 7.23
CA GLY A 298 -12.28 -10.35 8.35
C GLY A 298 -11.13 -9.67 9.11
N LEU A 299 -11.10 -8.33 9.12
CA LEU A 299 -10.10 -7.50 9.79
C LEU A 299 -10.54 -7.03 11.18
N LEU A 300 -11.77 -7.38 11.59
CA LEU A 300 -12.30 -7.19 12.94
C LEU A 300 -12.76 -8.53 13.49
N ASP A 301 -12.58 -8.72 14.78
CA ASP A 301 -13.12 -9.83 15.53
C ASP A 301 -14.64 -9.67 15.53
N ARG A 302 -15.30 -10.55 14.80
CA ARG A 302 -16.74 -10.50 14.56
C ARG A 302 -17.50 -10.69 15.88
N HIS A 303 -17.05 -11.58 16.74
CA HIS A 303 -17.75 -11.87 17.99
C HIS A 303 -17.71 -10.66 18.91
N ASP A 304 -16.53 -10.12 19.15
CA ASP A 304 -16.33 -9.00 20.08
C ASP A 304 -17.02 -7.73 19.58
N PHE A 305 -16.91 -7.44 18.28
CA PHE A 305 -17.52 -6.25 17.71
C PHE A 305 -19.06 -6.30 17.73
N LEU A 306 -19.66 -7.43 17.37
CA LEU A 306 -21.12 -7.58 17.39
C LEU A 306 -21.67 -7.62 18.82
N THR A 307 -20.97 -8.26 19.75
CA THR A 307 -21.34 -8.25 21.17
C THR A 307 -21.38 -6.82 21.70
N TRP A 308 -20.37 -6.01 21.39
CA TRP A 308 -20.38 -4.60 21.76
C TRP A 308 -21.57 -3.82 21.17
N ILE A 309 -21.94 -4.08 19.92
CA ILE A 309 -23.11 -3.44 19.30
C ILE A 309 -24.39 -3.81 20.06
N ILE A 310 -24.58 -5.08 20.40
CA ILE A 310 -25.75 -5.54 21.17
C ILE A 310 -25.79 -4.85 22.53
N GLU A 311 -24.68 -4.88 23.29
CA GLU A 311 -24.59 -4.19 24.58
C GLU A 311 -24.87 -2.69 24.49
N LEU A 312 -24.47 -2.06 23.38
CA LEU A 312 -24.72 -0.64 23.14
C LEU A 312 -26.20 -0.36 22.89
N LEU A 313 -26.89 -1.25 22.19
CA LEU A 313 -28.33 -1.15 21.94
C LEU A 313 -29.12 -1.43 23.21
N ASP A 314 -28.77 -2.47 23.97
CA ASP A 314 -29.45 -2.84 25.22
C ASP A 314 -29.37 -1.72 26.27
N LYS A 315 -28.21 -1.05 26.39
CA LYS A 315 -28.04 0.10 27.29
C LYS A 315 -28.84 1.33 26.89
N ARG A 316 -29.37 1.38 25.67
CA ARG A 316 -30.13 2.52 25.14
C ARG A 316 -31.58 2.20 24.83
N ALA A 317 -31.99 0.95 24.93
CA ALA A 317 -33.39 0.60 24.91
C ALA A 317 -34.05 1.35 26.09
N PRO A 318 -35.15 2.08 25.86
CA PRO A 318 -36.04 2.46 26.96
C PRO A 318 -36.42 1.19 27.72
N ASP A 319 -36.68 1.28 29.03
CA ASP A 319 -37.37 0.22 29.76
C ASP A 319 -38.79 0.07 29.15
N ASP A 320 -38.89 -0.57 27.98
CA ASP A 320 -40.15 -0.96 27.39
C ASP A 320 -40.68 -2.11 28.24
N GLY A 321 -41.46 -1.74 29.27
CA GLY A 321 -42.30 -2.64 30.05
C GLY A 321 -43.39 -3.35 29.24
N LEU A 322 -43.22 -3.49 27.92
CA LEU A 322 -44.12 -4.16 27.00
C LEU A 322 -43.76 -5.64 26.79
N LEU A 323 -42.65 -6.11 27.35
CA LEU A 323 -42.28 -7.53 27.43
C LEU A 323 -42.06 -7.96 28.89
N ARG A 324 -43.07 -7.73 29.73
CA ARG A 324 -43.25 -8.44 30.99
C ARG A 324 -44.63 -9.09 31.02
#